data_AF-A0A3P1SHA9-F1
#
_entry.id   AF-A0A3P1SHA9-F1
#
_cell.length_a   1.000
_cell.length_b   1.000
_cell.length_c   1.000
_cell.angle_alpha   90.00
_cell.angle_beta   90.00
_cell.angle_gamma   90.00
#
_symmetry.space_group_name_H-M   'P 1'
#
loop_
_entity.id
_entity.type
_entity.pdbx_description
1 polymer ?
#
loop_
_entity_poly.entity_id
_entity_poly.type
_entity_poly.pdbx_seq_one_letter_code
_entity_poly.pdbx_strand_id
1 'polypeptide(L)'
;MNIRCLPHLNTKDAWLAFCQREVSYCFTEQPEALVDFQTNYLMLTVLDNKTRQGKQAIKYSLGSRSSLEPAWNFIKACNFNLQQMIDGLNQVNFDGNVRDNSLLKAHTDLTVRKFFAKERTIISPGHLGNLLPVTEPVEHWDLHLLCRILANGQYQDIRTEQLALPNSNEFMVEFKGIPAPEIQGMLIEIIDQPELWQVNPHPNDSKRAIVLRQDTPLCSFEPLYEAPKPKMARRVPRWTISLR
;
A
#
# COMPACT_ATOMS: atom_id res chain seq x y z
N MET A 1 2.12 -1.11 8.97
CA MET A 1 1.43 -2.16 8.20
C MET A 1 2.36 -2.52 7.05
N ASN A 2 2.86 -3.76 6.98
CA ASN A 2 3.75 -4.18 5.89
C ASN A 2 2.92 -5.00 4.89
N ILE A 3 2.34 -4.33 3.90
CA ILE A 3 1.65 -5.01 2.79
C ILE A 3 2.74 -5.62 1.94
N ARG A 4 2.77 -6.96 1.84
CA ARG A 4 3.82 -7.64 1.10
C ARG A 4 3.64 -7.41 -0.40
N CYS A 5 4.74 -7.10 -1.08
CA CYS A 5 4.84 -7.11 -2.53
C CYS A 5 5.27 -8.51 -3.00
N LEU A 6 4.52 -9.11 -3.92
CA LEU A 6 4.91 -10.32 -4.62
C LEU A 6 5.39 -10.00 -6.02
N PRO A 7 6.33 -10.76 -6.58
CA PRO A 7 6.75 -10.54 -7.97
C PRO A 7 5.57 -10.71 -8.93
N HIS A 8 4.74 -11.74 -8.71
CA HIS A 8 3.57 -12.02 -9.53
C HIS A 8 2.59 -13.00 -8.86
N LEU A 9 1.39 -13.12 -9.45
CA LEU A 9 0.44 -14.21 -9.20
C LEU A 9 0.10 -14.91 -10.53
N ASN A 10 1.11 -15.58 -11.10
CA ASN A 10 1.03 -16.19 -12.44
C ASN A 10 1.09 -17.73 -12.44
N THR A 11 1.07 -18.37 -11.28
CA THR A 11 1.11 -19.83 -11.16
C THR A 11 0.16 -20.33 -10.08
N LYS A 12 -0.29 -21.59 -10.22
CA LYS A 12 -1.14 -22.26 -9.22
C LYS A 12 -0.52 -22.21 -7.82
N ASP A 13 0.77 -22.49 -7.71
CA ASP A 13 1.47 -22.50 -6.42
C ASP A 13 1.55 -21.11 -5.80
N ALA A 14 1.75 -20.05 -6.60
CA ALA A 14 1.73 -18.68 -6.11
C ALA A 14 0.35 -18.28 -5.56
N TRP A 15 -0.72 -18.69 -6.24
CA TRP A 15 -2.09 -18.48 -5.78
C TRP A 15 -2.42 -19.29 -4.52
N LEU A 16 -2.01 -20.55 -4.44
CA LEU A 16 -2.18 -21.36 -3.24
C LEU A 16 -1.40 -20.78 -2.05
N ALA A 17 -0.14 -20.38 -2.26
CA ALA A 17 0.68 -19.74 -1.24
C ALA A 17 0.13 -18.36 -0.83
N PHE A 18 -0.56 -17.65 -1.72
CA PHE A 18 -1.29 -16.43 -1.42
C PHE A 18 -2.51 -16.71 -0.53
N CYS A 19 -3.34 -17.69 -0.88
CA CYS A 19 -4.54 -18.06 -0.13
C CYS A 19 -4.26 -18.68 1.24
N GLN A 20 -3.08 -19.27 1.44
CA GLN A 20 -2.64 -19.85 2.73
C GLN A 20 -2.19 -18.79 3.74
N ARG A 21 -2.15 -17.51 3.37
CA ARG A 21 -1.72 -16.42 4.25
C ARG A 21 -2.79 -16.09 5.29
N GLU A 22 -2.34 -15.50 6.39
CA GLU A 22 -3.23 -14.99 7.44
C GLU A 22 -4.19 -13.93 6.89
N VAL A 23 -3.70 -13.08 5.99
CA VAL A 23 -4.51 -12.17 5.20
C VAL A 23 -4.13 -12.36 3.73
N SER A 24 -5.10 -12.78 2.92
CA SER A 24 -4.97 -12.87 1.47
C SER A 24 -5.08 -11.47 0.85
N TYR A 25 -4.06 -10.65 1.11
CA TYR A 25 -3.96 -9.27 0.68
C TYR A 25 -2.49 -8.97 0.34
N CYS A 26 -2.19 -8.64 -0.91
CA CYS A 26 -0.84 -8.31 -1.34
C CYS A 26 -0.83 -7.40 -2.55
N PHE A 27 0.28 -6.69 -2.74
CA PHE A 27 0.58 -6.13 -4.05
C PHE A 27 1.30 -7.15 -4.94
N THR A 28 1.16 -7.01 -6.25
CA THR A 28 1.97 -7.67 -7.26
C THR A 28 2.76 -6.65 -8.06
N GLU A 29 3.99 -6.98 -8.46
CA GLU A 29 4.83 -6.13 -9.31
C GLU A 29 4.46 -6.27 -10.80
N GLN A 30 4.12 -7.49 -11.23
CA GLN A 30 3.83 -7.82 -12.63
C GLN A 30 2.61 -8.76 -12.74
N PRO A 31 1.42 -8.26 -13.16
CA PRO A 31 1.07 -6.85 -13.32
C PRO A 31 1.07 -6.08 -12.01
N GLU A 32 1.22 -4.76 -12.08
CA GLU A 32 1.13 -3.90 -10.92
C GLU A 32 -0.34 -3.78 -10.45
N ALA A 33 -0.64 -4.45 -9.34
CA ALA A 33 -2.00 -4.56 -8.83
C ALA A 33 -2.01 -4.80 -7.32
N LEU A 34 -3.08 -4.39 -6.67
CA LEU A 34 -3.43 -4.87 -5.34
C LEU A 34 -4.45 -6.01 -5.48
N VAL A 35 -4.14 -7.15 -4.88
CA VAL A 35 -4.97 -8.35 -4.90
C VAL A 35 -5.41 -8.68 -3.49
N ASP A 36 -6.72 -8.77 -3.30
CA ASP A 36 -7.31 -9.08 -2.00
C ASP A 36 -8.51 -10.02 -2.09
N PHE A 37 -8.59 -10.98 -1.17
CA PHE A 37 -9.81 -11.74 -0.94
C PHE A 37 -10.59 -11.13 0.22
N GLN A 38 -11.79 -10.65 -0.09
CA GLN A 38 -12.76 -10.13 0.88
C GLN A 38 -13.94 -11.09 0.98
N THR A 39 -13.94 -11.91 2.04
CA THR A 39 -14.95 -12.96 2.24
C THR A 39 -14.97 -13.95 1.05
N ASN A 40 -15.94 -13.83 0.15
CA ASN A 40 -16.14 -14.72 -1.00
C ASN A 40 -15.78 -14.05 -2.34
N TYR A 41 -15.31 -12.80 -2.29
CA TYR A 41 -14.98 -12.00 -3.46
C TYR A 41 -13.46 -11.82 -3.58
N LEU A 42 -12.95 -12.08 -4.78
CA LEU A 42 -11.65 -11.60 -5.23
C LEU A 42 -11.80 -10.14 -5.66
N MET A 43 -10.95 -9.31 -5.12
CA MET A 43 -10.87 -7.90 -5.39
C MET A 43 -9.51 -7.65 -6.08
N LEU A 44 -9.56 -7.04 -7.26
CA LEU A 44 -8.38 -6.69 -8.04
C LEU A 44 -8.39 -5.19 -8.25
N THR A 45 -7.41 -4.49 -7.68
CA THR A 45 -7.19 -3.06 -7.97
C THR A 45 -6.04 -2.96 -8.95
N VAL A 46 -6.31 -2.56 -10.18
CA VAL A 46 -5.29 -2.34 -11.20
C VAL A 46 -4.65 -0.99 -10.93
N LEU A 47 -3.35 -1.01 -10.70
CA LEU A 47 -2.54 0.17 -10.42
C LEU A 47 -1.65 0.33 -11.64
N ASP A 48 -2.12 1.08 -12.63
CA ASP A 48 -1.22 1.40 -13.72
C ASP A 48 -0.09 2.29 -13.17
N ASN A 49 1.11 2.24 -13.77
CA ASN A 49 2.24 3.10 -13.40
C ASN A 49 1.92 4.62 -13.44
N LYS A 50 0.72 5.02 -13.87
CA LYS A 50 0.22 6.40 -13.92
C LYS A 50 -0.72 6.73 -12.75
N THR A 51 -1.22 5.72 -12.03
CA THR A 51 -2.18 5.85 -10.93
C THR A 51 -1.44 6.32 -9.68
N ARG A 52 -1.22 7.64 -9.58
CA ARG A 52 -0.66 8.28 -8.37
C ARG A 52 -1.67 8.32 -7.22
N GLN A 53 -2.97 8.37 -7.55
CA GLN A 53 -4.06 8.41 -6.58
C GLN A 53 -4.92 7.16 -6.69
N GLY A 54 -5.12 6.47 -5.57
CA GLY A 54 -6.00 5.30 -5.49
C GLY A 54 -7.39 5.55 -6.09
N LYS A 55 -7.91 6.80 -6.06
CA LYS A 55 -9.22 7.17 -6.65
C LYS A 55 -9.35 6.96 -8.16
N GLN A 56 -8.24 6.93 -8.89
CA GLN A 56 -8.23 6.69 -10.33
C GLN A 56 -8.04 5.21 -10.67
N ALA A 57 -7.71 4.38 -9.68
CA ALA A 57 -7.51 2.96 -9.86
C ALA A 57 -8.83 2.26 -10.22
N ILE A 58 -8.76 1.38 -11.22
CA ILE A 58 -9.87 0.52 -11.60
C ILE A 58 -9.89 -0.67 -10.63
N LYS A 59 -11.01 -0.86 -9.94
CA LYS A 59 -11.28 -2.03 -9.10
C LYS A 59 -12.24 -2.98 -9.81
N TYR A 60 -11.91 -4.26 -9.76
CA TYR A 60 -12.78 -5.37 -10.13
C TYR A 60 -13.15 -6.16 -8.87
N SER A 61 -14.43 -6.48 -8.73
CA SER A 61 -14.94 -7.40 -7.70
C SER A 61 -15.50 -8.63 -8.39
N LEU A 62 -14.96 -9.81 -8.09
CA LEU A 62 -15.27 -11.09 -8.73
C LEU A 62 -15.62 -12.12 -7.66
N GLY A 63 -16.81 -12.70 -7.70
CA GLY A 63 -17.16 -13.78 -6.78
C GLY A 63 -18.65 -14.01 -6.65
N SER A 64 -19.04 -14.70 -5.59
CA SER A 64 -20.45 -14.95 -5.27
C SER A 64 -20.72 -14.61 -3.81
N ARG A 65 -22.01 -14.42 -3.49
CA ARG A 65 -22.45 -14.27 -2.10
C ARG A 65 -22.34 -15.58 -1.33
N SER A 66 -22.48 -16.71 -2.01
CA SER A 66 -22.63 -18.04 -1.42
C SER A 66 -21.28 -18.70 -1.10
N SER A 67 -20.29 -18.57 -1.97
CA SER A 67 -18.99 -19.22 -1.81
C SER A 67 -17.87 -18.53 -2.59
N LEU A 68 -16.63 -18.88 -2.25
CA LEU A 68 -15.42 -18.46 -2.95
C LEU A 68 -15.13 -19.30 -4.22
N GLU A 69 -15.85 -20.41 -4.39
CA GLU A 69 -15.64 -21.34 -5.49
C GLU A 69 -15.75 -20.68 -6.88
N PRO A 70 -16.70 -19.76 -7.15
CA PRO A 70 -16.78 -19.05 -8.42
C PRO A 70 -15.55 -18.19 -8.70
N ALA A 71 -15.00 -17.50 -7.69
CA ALA A 71 -13.78 -16.72 -7.84
C ALA A 71 -12.57 -17.62 -8.12
N TRP A 72 -12.47 -18.77 -7.44
CA TRP A 72 -11.41 -19.74 -7.69
C TRP A 72 -11.54 -20.42 -9.06
N ASN A 73 -12.76 -20.70 -9.52
CA ASN A 73 -13.01 -21.22 -10.85
C ASN A 73 -12.61 -20.23 -11.95
N PHE A 74 -12.86 -18.94 -11.73
CA PHE A 74 -12.38 -17.88 -12.61
C PHE A 74 -10.84 -17.82 -12.67
N ILE A 75 -10.16 -17.90 -11.51
CA ILE A 75 -8.69 -17.98 -11.44
C ILE A 75 -8.17 -19.17 -12.26
N LYS A 76 -8.81 -20.35 -12.11
CA LYS A 76 -8.48 -21.56 -12.88
C LYS A 76 -8.71 -21.38 -14.38
N ALA A 77 -9.82 -20.76 -14.79
CA ALA A 77 -10.15 -20.51 -16.19
C ALA A 77 -9.14 -19.56 -16.85
N CYS A 78 -8.55 -18.64 -16.09
CA CYS A 78 -7.46 -17.78 -16.53
C CYS A 78 -6.08 -18.41 -16.33
N ASN A 79 -5.99 -19.75 -16.23
CA ASN A 79 -4.75 -20.51 -16.04
C ASN A 79 -3.86 -20.00 -14.90
N PHE A 80 -4.46 -19.50 -13.81
CA PHE A 80 -3.74 -18.92 -12.68
C PHE A 80 -2.86 -17.71 -13.03
N ASN A 81 -3.12 -17.04 -14.16
CA ASN A 81 -2.35 -15.91 -14.64
C ASN A 81 -3.08 -14.58 -14.39
N LEU A 82 -2.53 -13.76 -13.49
CA LEU A 82 -3.15 -12.48 -13.11
C LEU A 82 -3.22 -11.49 -14.27
N GLN A 83 -2.22 -11.46 -15.16
CA GLN A 83 -2.26 -10.62 -16.35
C GLN A 83 -3.42 -11.02 -17.26
N GLN A 84 -3.59 -12.32 -17.53
CA GLN A 84 -4.71 -12.83 -18.33
C GLN A 84 -6.07 -12.47 -17.71
N MET A 85 -6.19 -12.52 -16.39
CA MET A 85 -7.40 -12.08 -15.69
C MET A 85 -7.68 -10.60 -15.95
N ILE A 86 -6.69 -9.73 -15.74
CA ILE A 86 -6.84 -8.28 -15.92
C ILE A 86 -7.14 -7.92 -17.38
N ASP A 87 -6.42 -8.53 -18.34
CA ASP A 87 -6.64 -8.32 -19.77
C ASP A 87 -8.04 -8.76 -20.20
N GLY A 88 -8.49 -9.93 -19.73
CA GLY A 88 -9.84 -10.42 -19.96
C GLY A 88 -10.90 -9.47 -19.39
N LEU A 89 -10.69 -8.98 -18.17
CA LEU A 89 -11.61 -8.03 -17.53
C LEU A 89 -11.64 -6.66 -18.22
N ASN A 90 -10.51 -6.19 -18.75
CA ASN A 90 -10.46 -4.94 -19.51
C ASN A 90 -11.24 -5.02 -20.84
N GLN A 91 -11.41 -6.22 -21.40
CA GLN A 91 -12.17 -6.46 -22.62
C GLN A 91 -13.68 -6.67 -22.37
N VAL A 92 -14.09 -6.89 -21.11
CA VAL A 92 -15.50 -7.05 -20.75
C VAL A 92 -16.23 -5.72 -20.87
N ASN A 93 -17.33 -5.70 -21.62
CA ASN A 93 -18.24 -4.58 -21.61
C ASN A 93 -19.15 -4.65 -20.37
N PHE A 94 -18.96 -3.71 -19.44
CA PHE A 94 -19.73 -3.60 -18.19
C PHE A 94 -20.99 -2.74 -18.32
N ASP A 95 -21.18 -2.06 -19.45
CA ASP A 95 -22.37 -1.25 -19.75
C ASP A 95 -23.47 -2.07 -20.45
N GLY A 96 -23.19 -3.34 -20.79
CA GLY A 96 -24.09 -4.26 -21.47
C GLY A 96 -24.57 -5.45 -20.61
N ASN A 97 -25.36 -6.34 -21.20
CA ASN A 97 -25.79 -7.57 -20.53
C ASN A 97 -24.58 -8.51 -20.30
N VAL A 98 -24.37 -8.93 -19.05
CA VAL A 98 -23.31 -9.87 -18.63
C VAL A 98 -23.31 -11.16 -19.47
N ARG A 99 -24.47 -11.54 -20.03
CA ARG A 99 -24.70 -12.70 -20.88
C ARG A 99 -24.03 -12.66 -22.25
N ASP A 100 -23.40 -11.57 -22.67
CA ASP A 100 -22.69 -11.52 -23.95
C ASP A 100 -21.18 -11.80 -23.82
N ASN A 101 -20.64 -11.83 -22.60
CA ASN A 101 -19.22 -12.01 -22.35
C ASN A 101 -18.83 -13.49 -22.20
N SER A 102 -18.11 -14.03 -23.19
CA SER A 102 -17.63 -15.43 -23.22
C SER A 102 -16.77 -15.81 -22.00
N LEU A 103 -15.98 -14.85 -21.49
CA LEU A 103 -15.15 -15.00 -20.28
C LEU A 103 -15.99 -15.33 -19.03
N LEU A 104 -17.22 -14.79 -18.95
CA LEU A 104 -18.09 -14.88 -17.75
C LEU A 104 -19.17 -15.96 -17.89
N LYS A 105 -19.47 -16.41 -19.11
CA LYS A 105 -20.47 -17.45 -19.40
C LYS A 105 -20.18 -18.80 -18.74
N ALA A 106 -18.93 -19.08 -18.38
CA ALA A 106 -18.53 -20.36 -17.78
C ALA A 106 -19.06 -20.56 -16.35
N HIS A 107 -19.50 -19.50 -15.66
CA HIS A 107 -19.84 -19.55 -14.24
C HIS A 107 -21.16 -18.83 -13.96
N THR A 108 -22.26 -19.58 -13.90
CA THR A 108 -23.63 -19.06 -13.69
C THR A 108 -23.83 -18.33 -12.36
N ASP A 109 -22.98 -18.59 -11.36
CA ASP A 109 -23.03 -17.92 -10.04
C ASP A 109 -21.93 -16.84 -9.86
N LEU A 110 -21.13 -16.55 -10.89
CA LEU A 110 -20.07 -15.54 -10.80
C LEU A 110 -20.65 -14.14 -11.06
N THR A 111 -20.55 -13.29 -10.04
CA THR A 111 -20.82 -11.85 -10.18
C THR A 111 -19.50 -11.12 -10.43
N VAL A 112 -19.48 -10.24 -11.43
CA VAL A 112 -18.35 -9.36 -11.71
C VAL A 112 -18.81 -7.90 -11.75
N ARG A 113 -18.08 -7.02 -11.08
CA ARG A 113 -18.34 -5.57 -11.07
C ARG A 113 -17.06 -4.80 -11.30
N LYS A 114 -17.13 -3.76 -12.12
CA LYS A 114 -16.08 -2.77 -12.34
C LYS A 114 -16.48 -1.45 -11.68
N PHE A 115 -15.57 -0.84 -10.93
CA PHE A 115 -15.79 0.48 -10.32
C PHE A 115 -14.46 1.17 -10.07
N PHE A 116 -14.49 2.49 -9.92
CA PHE A 116 -13.32 3.24 -9.45
C PHE A 116 -13.19 3.10 -7.94
N ALA A 117 -11.96 2.92 -7.47
CA ALA A 117 -11.69 2.93 -6.04
C ALA A 117 -12.11 4.26 -5.41
N LYS A 118 -12.77 4.20 -4.25
CA LYS A 118 -13.18 5.39 -3.51
C LYS A 118 -12.09 5.93 -2.59
N GLU A 119 -11.10 5.09 -2.30
CA GLU A 119 -10.04 5.31 -1.32
C GLU A 119 -8.86 6.06 -1.93
N ARG A 120 -8.41 7.13 -1.28
CA ARG A 120 -7.17 7.87 -1.65
C ARG A 120 -5.90 7.11 -1.29
N THR A 121 -5.98 6.11 -0.41
CA THR A 121 -4.84 5.54 0.32
C THR A 121 -4.16 4.37 -0.38
N ILE A 122 -4.62 3.96 -1.58
CA ILE A 122 -3.94 2.89 -2.34
C ILE A 122 -2.85 3.55 -3.18
N ILE A 123 -1.61 3.36 -2.74
CA ILE A 123 -0.40 3.81 -3.42
C ILE A 123 0.26 2.58 -4.04
N SER A 124 0.67 2.73 -5.29
CA SER A 124 1.31 1.65 -6.03
C SER A 124 2.74 1.37 -5.53
N PRO A 125 3.14 0.09 -5.36
CA PRO A 125 4.52 -0.23 -4.94
C PRO A 125 5.60 0.29 -5.89
N GLY A 126 5.31 0.37 -7.19
CA GLY A 126 6.23 0.91 -8.20
C GLY A 126 6.55 2.39 -7.99
N HIS A 127 5.65 3.17 -7.37
CA HIS A 127 5.93 4.57 -6.99
C HIS A 127 6.71 4.69 -5.68
N LEU A 128 6.61 3.67 -4.82
CA LEU A 128 7.26 3.65 -3.51
C LEU A 128 8.65 3.01 -3.53
N GLY A 129 8.92 2.12 -4.47
CA GLY A 129 10.08 1.23 -4.45
C GLY A 129 10.07 0.28 -3.24
N ASN A 130 11.10 -0.53 -3.12
CA ASN A 130 11.27 -1.37 -1.93
C ASN A 130 11.69 -0.49 -0.74
N LEU A 131 10.76 -0.23 0.18
CA LEU A 131 11.03 0.52 1.41
C LEU A 131 11.80 -0.34 2.45
N LEU A 132 12.96 -0.87 2.06
CA LEU A 132 13.83 -1.64 2.95
C LEU A 132 14.39 -0.75 4.07
N PRO A 133 14.68 -1.31 5.25
CA PRO A 133 15.38 -0.58 6.31
C PRO A 133 16.66 0.08 5.78
N VAL A 134 16.98 1.25 6.34
CA VAL A 134 18.24 1.95 6.10
C VAL A 134 19.25 1.45 7.12
N THR A 135 20.37 0.90 6.66
CA THR A 135 21.39 0.27 7.53
C THR A 135 22.66 1.10 7.68
N GLU A 136 22.82 2.15 6.87
CA GLU A 136 24.02 2.97 6.82
C GLU A 136 23.68 4.46 6.93
N PRO A 137 24.55 5.26 7.58
CA PRO A 137 24.44 6.71 7.58
C PRO A 137 24.44 7.28 6.17
N VAL A 138 23.62 8.30 5.96
CA VAL A 138 23.43 8.90 4.64
C VAL A 138 24.18 10.22 4.53
N GLU A 139 24.87 10.41 3.41
CA GLU A 139 25.53 11.69 3.08
C GLU A 139 24.55 12.68 2.45
N HIS A 140 23.56 12.17 1.72
CA HIS A 140 22.57 12.97 1.00
C HIS A 140 21.16 12.52 1.37
N TRP A 141 20.29 13.50 1.61
CA TRP A 141 18.89 13.27 1.96
C TRP A 141 18.01 13.38 0.72
N ASP A 142 17.12 12.41 0.54
CA ASP A 142 16.05 12.45 -0.44
C ASP A 142 14.73 11.95 0.16
N LEU A 143 13.62 12.17 -0.54
CA LEU A 143 12.29 11.78 -0.06
C LEU A 143 12.12 10.26 0.01
N HIS A 144 12.78 9.49 -0.85
CA HIS A 144 12.67 8.04 -0.84
C HIS A 144 13.32 7.44 0.41
N LEU A 145 14.47 7.97 0.81
CA LEU A 145 15.15 7.64 2.05
C LEU A 145 14.31 8.04 3.27
N LEU A 146 13.70 9.22 3.26
CA LEU A 146 12.75 9.63 4.30
C LEU A 146 11.61 8.61 4.39
N CYS A 147 11.00 8.23 3.27
CA CYS A 147 9.95 7.21 3.25
C CYS A 147 10.42 5.87 3.85
N ARG A 148 11.65 5.42 3.54
CA ARG A 148 12.25 4.20 4.11
C ARG A 148 12.38 4.29 5.63
N ILE A 149 12.91 5.39 6.14
CA ILE A 149 13.08 5.62 7.58
C ILE A 149 11.73 5.63 8.30
N LEU A 150 10.76 6.40 7.79
CA LEU A 150 9.44 6.53 8.39
C LEU A 150 8.65 5.21 8.36
N ALA A 151 8.68 4.51 7.23
CA ALA A 151 7.96 3.24 7.07
C ALA A 151 8.51 2.12 7.96
N ASN A 152 9.83 2.13 8.23
CA ASN A 152 10.49 1.14 9.09
C ASN A 152 10.55 1.56 10.56
N GLY A 153 10.04 2.74 10.93
CA GLY A 153 10.09 3.24 12.31
C GLY A 153 11.52 3.52 12.79
N GLN A 154 12.41 3.87 11.87
CA GLN A 154 13.84 4.05 12.08
C GLN A 154 14.19 5.49 12.48
N TYR A 155 13.48 6.01 13.47
CA TYR A 155 13.65 7.37 13.96
C TYR A 155 13.47 7.41 15.47
N GLN A 156 14.07 8.40 16.12
CA GLN A 156 13.82 8.73 17.52
C GLN A 156 13.63 10.23 17.71
N ASP A 157 13.05 10.57 18.86
CA ASP A 157 12.89 11.96 19.32
C ASP A 157 12.29 12.90 18.26
N ILE A 158 11.12 12.55 17.73
CA ILE A 158 10.41 13.45 16.81
C ILE A 158 9.98 14.71 17.56
N ARG A 159 10.36 15.87 17.02
CA ARG A 159 9.99 17.19 17.52
C ARG A 159 9.22 17.97 16.46
N THR A 160 8.26 18.77 16.89
CA THR A 160 7.51 19.67 16.02
C THR A 160 8.26 20.99 15.87
N GLU A 161 8.64 21.36 14.65
CA GLU A 161 9.42 22.58 14.35
C GLU A 161 8.55 23.81 14.09
N GLN A 162 7.22 23.62 13.98
CA GLN A 162 6.25 24.70 13.77
C GLN A 162 6.16 25.72 14.93
N LEU A 163 6.85 25.46 16.05
CA LEU A 163 6.88 26.29 17.26
C LEU A 163 8.18 27.09 17.42
N ALA A 164 9.17 26.88 16.54
CA ALA A 164 10.43 27.62 16.53
C ALA A 164 10.38 28.84 15.59
N LEU A 165 9.19 29.22 15.12
CA LEU A 165 9.00 30.40 14.27
C LEU A 165 9.01 31.67 15.14
N PRO A 166 9.67 32.75 14.70
CA PRO A 166 9.84 33.98 15.50
C PRO A 166 8.55 34.73 15.87
N ASN A 167 7.36 34.23 15.48
CA ASN A 167 6.05 34.81 15.76
C ASN A 167 5.10 33.88 16.55
N SER A 168 5.54 32.69 16.98
CA SER A 168 4.74 31.84 17.87
C SER A 168 4.93 32.28 19.32
N ASN A 169 3.90 32.90 19.90
CA ASN A 169 3.87 33.39 21.28
C ASN A 169 4.52 32.39 22.25
N GLU A 170 5.58 32.83 22.91
CA GLU A 170 6.38 32.10 23.92
C GLU A 170 5.53 31.54 25.09
N PHE A 171 4.28 31.99 25.24
CA PHE A 171 3.34 31.59 26.29
C PHE A 171 2.51 30.32 26.02
N MET A 172 2.64 29.69 24.84
CA MET A 172 1.94 28.42 24.53
C MET A 172 2.81 27.17 24.68
N VAL A 173 4.03 27.32 25.20
CA VAL A 173 5.01 26.23 25.35
C VAL A 173 4.88 25.53 26.72
N GLU A 174 4.19 26.12 27.68
CA GLU A 174 3.82 25.48 28.94
C GLU A 174 2.35 25.05 28.92
N PHE A 175 2.10 23.77 29.17
CA PHE A 175 0.80 23.07 29.22
C PHE A 175 0.30 22.42 27.93
N LYS A 176 0.46 21.08 27.91
CA LYS A 176 -0.06 20.06 26.98
C LYS A 176 0.82 19.83 25.76
N GLY A 177 1.61 18.76 25.83
CA GLY A 177 2.48 18.25 24.78
C GLY A 177 1.80 18.32 23.41
N ILE A 178 2.41 19.11 22.53
CA ILE A 178 1.94 19.31 21.17
C ILE A 178 2.17 17.99 20.43
N PRO A 179 1.12 17.39 19.83
CA PRO A 179 1.22 16.05 19.30
C PRO A 179 2.24 16.03 18.17
N ALA A 180 3.18 15.09 18.23
CA ALA A 180 4.05 14.78 17.11
C ALA A 180 3.17 14.49 15.87
N PRO A 181 3.58 14.92 14.66
CA PRO A 181 2.81 14.65 13.46
C PRO A 181 2.60 13.13 13.31
N GLU A 182 1.39 12.75 12.90
CA GLU A 182 1.06 11.35 12.66
C GLU A 182 1.92 10.83 11.49
N ILE A 183 2.95 10.05 11.81
CA ILE A 183 3.95 9.59 10.83
C ILE A 183 3.33 8.82 9.66
N GLN A 184 2.25 8.09 9.90
CA GLN A 184 1.53 7.38 8.83
C GLN A 184 0.84 8.36 7.88
N GLY A 185 0.19 9.41 8.41
CA GLY A 185 -0.39 10.46 7.60
C GLY A 185 0.67 11.23 6.81
N MET A 186 1.79 11.56 7.45
CA MET A 186 2.92 12.22 6.80
C MET A 186 3.51 11.39 5.66
N LEU A 187 3.71 10.08 5.87
CA LEU A 187 4.20 9.18 4.82
C LEU A 187 3.25 9.17 3.62
N ILE A 188 1.94 9.10 3.84
CA ILE A 188 0.93 9.15 2.76
C ILE A 188 1.00 10.48 2.00
N GLU A 189 1.11 11.60 2.71
CA GLU A 189 1.18 12.93 2.08
C GLU A 189 2.47 13.17 1.29
N ILE A 190 3.62 12.68 1.78
CA ILE A 190 4.90 12.73 1.06
C ILE A 190 4.79 12.00 -0.28
N ILE A 191 4.09 10.86 -0.29
CA ILE A 191 3.94 10.06 -1.51
C ILE A 191 2.91 10.66 -2.46
N ASP A 192 1.83 11.27 -1.95
CA ASP A 192 0.79 11.91 -2.77
C ASP A 192 1.30 13.18 -3.47
N GLN A 193 2.09 14.01 -2.76
CA GLN A 193 2.50 15.34 -3.21
C GLN A 193 4.00 15.60 -2.98
N PRO A 194 4.92 14.76 -3.52
CA PRO A 194 6.34 14.83 -3.22
C PRO A 194 6.97 16.19 -3.52
N GLU A 195 6.45 16.92 -4.51
CA GLU A 195 6.89 18.28 -4.85
C GLU A 195 6.73 19.30 -3.72
N LEU A 196 5.85 19.03 -2.75
CA LEU A 196 5.64 19.89 -1.60
C LEU A 196 6.54 19.55 -0.42
N TRP A 197 7.32 18.47 -0.49
CA TRP A 197 8.09 17.97 0.64
C TRP A 197 9.59 18.04 0.37
N GLN A 198 10.34 18.33 1.42
CA GLN A 198 11.80 18.31 1.40
C GLN A 198 12.32 17.72 2.71
N VAL A 199 13.51 17.11 2.65
CA VAL A 199 14.23 16.64 3.82
C VAL A 199 15.68 17.05 3.71
N ASN A 200 16.21 17.63 4.78
CA ASN A 200 17.56 18.16 4.83
C ASN A 200 18.22 17.82 6.17
N PRO A 201 19.56 17.86 6.28
CA PRO A 201 20.22 17.93 7.58
C PRO A 201 19.71 19.13 8.37
N HIS A 202 19.52 18.97 9.67
CA HIS A 202 19.04 20.07 10.51
C HIS A 202 20.15 21.14 10.66
N PRO A 203 19.85 22.43 10.43
CA PRO A 203 20.87 23.47 10.33
C PRO A 203 21.64 23.69 11.65
N ASN A 204 20.98 23.46 12.79
CA ASN A 204 21.55 23.67 14.12
C ASN A 204 21.93 22.37 14.83
N ASP A 205 21.69 21.20 14.22
CA ASP A 205 21.98 19.91 14.84
C ASP A 205 22.36 18.87 13.78
N SER A 206 23.66 18.60 13.67
CA SER A 206 24.21 17.63 12.71
C SER A 206 23.68 16.20 12.84
N LYS A 207 23.06 15.85 13.98
CA LYS A 207 22.53 14.50 14.22
C LYS A 207 21.08 14.35 13.76
N ARG A 208 20.41 15.45 13.42
CA ARG A 208 18.98 15.47 13.11
C ARG A 208 18.74 15.73 11.64
N ALA A 209 17.65 15.17 11.14
CA ALA A 209 17.05 15.58 9.88
C ALA A 209 15.87 16.51 10.17
N ILE A 210 15.65 17.48 9.29
CA ILE A 210 14.49 18.36 9.29
C ILE A 210 13.62 18.06 8.07
N VAL A 211 12.32 17.92 8.29
CA VAL A 211 11.31 17.70 7.26
C VAL A 211 10.57 19.01 7.04
N LEU A 212 10.53 19.48 5.81
CA LEU A 212 9.83 20.68 5.41
C LEU A 212 8.65 20.32 4.50
N ARG A 213 7.57 21.09 4.63
CA ARG A 213 6.44 21.09 3.72
C ARG A 213 6.27 22.52 3.18
N GLN A 214 6.33 22.69 1.86
CA GLN A 214 6.26 24.01 1.20
C GLN A 214 7.24 25.01 1.84
N ASP A 215 8.49 24.58 1.98
CA ASP A 215 9.59 25.34 2.61
C ASP A 215 9.37 25.72 4.09
N THR A 216 8.30 25.22 4.72
CA THR A 216 8.02 25.42 6.15
C THR A 216 8.46 24.22 6.95
N PRO A 217 9.34 24.38 7.97
CA PRO A 217 9.70 23.31 8.88
C PRO A 217 8.49 22.69 9.58
N LEU A 218 8.30 21.39 9.43
CA LEU A 218 7.21 20.65 10.05
C LEU A 218 7.70 19.94 11.31
N CYS A 219 8.74 19.10 11.16
CA CYS A 219 9.30 18.32 12.25
C CYS A 219 10.79 18.01 12.03
N SER A 220 11.45 17.62 13.10
CA SER A 220 12.81 17.07 13.08
C SER A 220 12.88 15.76 13.84
N PHE A 221 13.81 14.89 13.46
CA PHE A 221 14.04 13.61 14.13
C PHE A 221 15.50 13.17 13.99
N GLU A 222 15.92 12.24 14.83
CA GLU A 222 17.21 11.55 14.70
C GLU A 222 17.01 10.22 13.96
N PRO A 223 17.66 10.00 12.81
CA PRO A 223 17.57 8.74 12.10
C PRO A 223 18.28 7.61 12.86
N LEU A 224 17.68 6.43 12.86
CA LEU A 224 18.25 5.20 13.39
C LEU A 224 18.63 4.27 12.25
N TYR A 225 19.84 3.74 12.28
CA TYR A 225 20.35 2.84 11.23
C TYR A 225 20.30 1.36 11.63
N GLU A 226 19.73 1.06 12.80
CA GLU A 226 19.48 -0.31 13.23
C GLU A 226 18.25 -0.86 12.51
N ALA A 227 18.39 -2.03 11.87
CA ALA A 227 17.26 -2.69 11.23
C ALA A 227 16.20 -3.07 12.28
N PRO A 228 14.90 -2.74 12.07
CA PRO A 228 13.87 -3.03 13.04
C PRO A 228 13.73 -4.56 13.21
N LYS A 229 13.63 -5.00 14.48
CA LYS A 229 13.38 -6.41 14.77
C LYS A 229 12.08 -6.86 14.09
N PRO A 230 12.08 -7.98 13.34
CA PRO A 230 10.89 -8.42 12.63
C PRO A 230 9.75 -8.66 13.62
N LYS A 231 8.62 -7.96 13.42
CA LYS A 231 7.41 -8.20 14.20
C LYS A 231 6.86 -9.59 13.83
N MET A 232 7.16 -10.59 14.65
CA MET A 232 6.54 -11.91 14.53
C MET A 232 5.07 -11.80 14.96
N ALA A 233 4.14 -11.86 14.01
CA ALA A 233 2.72 -11.97 14.32
C ALA A 233 2.46 -13.29 15.07
N ARG A 234 1.74 -13.21 16.19
CA ARG A 234 1.27 -14.37 16.96
C ARG A 234 0.30 -15.16 16.09
N ARG A 235 0.71 -16.36 15.68
CA ARG A 235 -0.08 -17.32 14.92
C ARG A 235 -1.38 -17.67 15.65
N VAL A 236 -2.53 -17.34 15.07
CA VAL A 236 -3.79 -18.08 15.29
C VAL A 236 -4.25 -18.57 13.92
N PRO A 237 -4.06 -19.85 13.58
CA PRO A 237 -4.52 -20.36 12.28
C PRO A 237 -6.05 -20.41 12.30
N ARG A 238 -6.68 -19.63 11.43
CA ARG A 238 -8.15 -19.57 11.25
C ARG A 238 -8.65 -20.40 10.06
N TRP A 239 -7.96 -21.46 9.62
CA TRP A 239 -8.47 -22.26 8.50
C TRP A 239 -8.12 -23.75 8.62
N THR A 240 -9.15 -24.57 8.75
CA THR A 240 -9.19 -25.98 8.32
C THR A 240 -10.09 -26.03 7.09
N ILE A 241 -9.49 -26.07 5.90
CA ILE A 241 -10.22 -26.45 4.68
C ILE A 241 -10.00 -27.95 4.51
N SER A 242 -11.04 -28.73 4.72
CA SER A 242 -11.09 -30.14 4.35
C SER A 242 -11.08 -30.23 2.83
N LEU A 243 -9.94 -30.64 2.27
CA LEU A 243 -9.80 -31.01 0.87
C LEU A 243 -10.54 -32.33 0.62
N ARG A 244 -11.51 -32.31 -0.29
CA ARG A 244 -11.87 -33.46 -1.13
C ARG A 244 -11.89 -33.00 -2.58
#